data_AF-A0A316AJR0-F1
#
_entry.id   AF-A0A316AJR0-F1
#
_cell.length_a   1.000
_cell.length_b   1.000
_cell.length_c   1.000
_cell.angle_alpha   90.00
_cell.angle_beta   90.00
_cell.angle_gamma   90.00
#
_symmetry.space_group_name_H-M   'P 1'
#
loop_
_entity.id
_entity.type
_entity.pdbx_description
1 polymer ?
#
loop_
_entity_poly.entity_id
_entity_poly.type
_entity_poly.pdbx_seq_one_letter_code
_entity_poly.pdbx_strand_id
1 'polypeptide(L)'
;MSTRKHETGQPEPCIPASQSTAGGSSLVIQPKLMIGQADDPYERQADQVADQVVRGASPGSVRFGSEFAIQRKCSDCEKEDETLPQKSPLIQKKGMNTGTFAGEAISSQIEASRGAGNPMNATTQRFMESRFGNNFSGVRIHTDTRAIQLSQDLNAQAFTVGNDVYFNAGRYNPETTGGQHLLAHELTHTLQQGGGLNRRVQRQAEEMPSLTLSCPESTTAPPQVAQGIANRTDARATAIITRAQNSDAISVRAMRLVSDIICTYYPSQAGKIRNIRYNASEAGLHVFSVGSGATTRADLNVGDYFINNASSFARRVLQVGHELMHVEQYRTGMAGGHKSDEREFLAFYWESLTDEFEGTGRMSHGTRKNLIDGALGYYYCLSAALQTTHDAKKQTLLTRRATVDGTRGNAPTPAPTACSR
;
A
#
# COMPACT_ATOMS: atom_id res chain seq x y z
N MET A 1 -68.74 37.99 38.44
CA MET A 1 -69.73 37.00 37.97
C MET A 1 -69.05 36.07 37.00
N SER A 2 -69.32 34.77 37.18
CA SER A 2 -68.81 33.62 36.44
C SER A 2 -69.21 33.65 34.95
N THR A 3 -68.37 33.16 34.03
CA THR A 3 -68.60 31.87 33.33
C THR A 3 -67.56 31.59 32.23
N ARG A 4 -67.25 30.29 32.09
CA ARG A 4 -66.37 29.62 31.11
C ARG A 4 -66.92 29.65 29.68
N LYS A 5 -66.07 29.40 28.67
CA LYS A 5 -66.13 28.20 27.81
C LYS A 5 -64.87 28.04 26.92
N HIS A 6 -64.47 26.79 26.75
CA HIS A 6 -63.45 26.25 25.84
C HIS A 6 -63.88 26.36 24.38
N GLU A 7 -62.93 26.53 23.44
CA GLU A 7 -62.85 25.68 22.23
C GLU A 7 -61.47 25.75 21.55
N THR A 8 -61.01 24.60 21.07
CA THR A 8 -59.72 24.31 20.43
C THR A 8 -59.77 24.53 18.91
N GLY A 9 -58.76 25.17 18.33
CA GLY A 9 -58.58 25.28 16.88
C GLY A 9 -57.12 25.13 16.46
N GLN A 10 -56.81 24.10 15.67
CA GLN A 10 -55.56 23.94 14.91
C GLN A 10 -55.67 24.72 13.57
N PRO A 11 -54.60 25.37 13.07
CA PRO A 11 -54.62 26.04 11.78
C PRO A 11 -54.04 25.21 10.62
N GLU A 12 -54.63 25.42 9.43
CA GLU A 12 -54.27 24.90 8.11
C GLU A 12 -52.97 25.51 7.52
N PRO A 13 -52.35 24.87 6.49
CA PRO A 13 -50.98 25.15 6.06
C PRO A 13 -50.86 26.26 4.99
N CYS A 14 -49.82 27.10 5.13
CA CYS A 14 -49.41 28.11 4.15
C CYS A 14 -48.50 27.55 3.05
N ILE A 15 -48.83 27.88 1.80
CA ILE A 15 -47.96 27.81 0.62
C ILE A 15 -47.20 29.15 0.49
N PRO A 16 -45.91 29.16 0.08
CA PRO A 16 -45.36 30.36 -0.54
C PRO A 16 -44.72 30.16 -1.93
N ALA A 17 -45.14 31.07 -2.79
CA ALA A 17 -44.55 31.72 -3.96
C ALA A 17 -43.11 31.36 -4.44
N SER A 18 -43.03 31.17 -5.76
CA SER A 18 -41.84 31.22 -6.61
C SER A 18 -41.42 32.66 -6.95
N GLN A 19 -40.13 33.00 -6.80
CA GLN A 19 -39.42 33.96 -7.67
C GLN A 19 -37.95 33.58 -7.86
N SER A 20 -37.49 33.83 -9.09
CA SER A 20 -36.18 33.54 -9.67
C SER A 20 -35.07 34.45 -9.15
N THR A 21 -33.91 33.89 -8.82
CA THR A 21 -32.63 34.59 -8.82
C THR A 21 -31.52 33.69 -9.38
N ALA A 22 -30.63 34.32 -10.14
CA ALA A 22 -29.55 33.74 -10.92
C ALA A 22 -28.66 32.79 -10.09
N GLY A 23 -28.56 31.52 -10.54
CA GLY A 23 -27.56 30.58 -10.07
C GLY A 23 -26.21 30.86 -10.73
N GLY A 24 -25.33 31.52 -9.99
CA GLY A 24 -23.93 31.71 -10.38
C GLY A 24 -23.25 30.37 -10.65
N SER A 25 -22.46 30.35 -11.72
CA SER A 25 -21.55 29.27 -12.07
C SER A 25 -20.68 28.89 -10.86
N SER A 26 -21.04 27.81 -10.17
CA SER A 26 -20.16 27.17 -9.20
C SER A 26 -19.05 26.51 -10.01
N LEU A 27 -17.87 27.14 -9.99
CA LEU A 27 -16.61 26.55 -10.40
C LEU A 27 -16.41 25.25 -9.61
N VAL A 28 -16.79 24.13 -10.21
CA VAL A 28 -16.47 22.79 -9.71
C VAL A 28 -14.98 22.59 -9.96
N ILE A 29 -14.18 22.85 -8.92
CA ILE A 29 -12.74 22.53 -8.91
C ILE A 29 -12.64 21.00 -8.95
N GLN A 30 -12.27 20.46 -10.11
CA GLN A 30 -12.13 19.00 -10.31
C GLN A 30 -10.74 18.55 -9.79
N PRO A 31 -10.67 17.49 -8.97
CA PRO A 31 -9.41 16.93 -8.49
C PRO A 31 -8.57 16.37 -9.64
N LYS A 32 -7.25 16.64 -9.60
CA LYS A 32 -6.28 16.22 -10.62
C LYS A 32 -6.19 14.69 -10.73
N LEU A 33 -6.12 14.23 -11.98
CA LEU A 33 -5.94 12.84 -12.33
C LEU A 33 -4.47 12.43 -12.05
N MET A 34 -4.28 11.46 -11.14
CA MET A 34 -2.96 11.01 -10.69
C MET A 34 -2.40 9.94 -11.63
N ILE A 35 -1.09 10.02 -11.91
CA ILE A 35 -0.37 9.09 -12.80
C ILE A 35 0.50 8.15 -11.94
N GLY A 36 0.34 6.84 -12.11
CA GLY A 36 1.17 5.81 -11.46
C GLY A 36 2.66 5.85 -11.85
N GLN A 37 3.53 5.33 -10.98
CA GLN A 37 4.97 5.20 -11.27
C GLN A 37 5.23 3.91 -12.06
N ALA A 38 6.08 3.98 -13.09
CA ALA A 38 6.31 2.87 -14.02
C ALA A 38 6.89 1.57 -13.40
N ASP A 39 7.36 1.60 -12.15
CA ASP A 39 7.95 0.45 -11.42
C ASP A 39 7.19 0.12 -10.12
N ASP A 40 5.92 0.50 -10.01
CA ASP A 40 5.11 0.16 -8.85
C ASP A 40 4.66 -1.33 -8.85
N PRO A 41 4.21 -1.89 -7.70
CA PRO A 41 3.75 -3.27 -7.63
C PRO A 41 2.58 -3.62 -8.58
N TYR A 42 1.72 -2.65 -8.90
CA TYR A 42 0.60 -2.85 -9.81
C TYR A 42 1.07 -2.97 -11.26
N GLU A 43 2.05 -2.16 -11.66
CA GLU A 43 2.71 -2.25 -12.98
C GLU A 43 3.45 -3.59 -13.14
N ARG A 44 4.18 -4.05 -12.11
CA ARG A 44 4.82 -5.39 -12.14
C ARG A 44 3.81 -6.53 -12.23
N GLN A 45 2.67 -6.40 -11.54
CA GLN A 45 1.59 -7.39 -11.63
C GLN A 45 0.98 -7.41 -13.03
N ALA A 46 0.72 -6.24 -13.62
CA ALA A 46 0.19 -6.13 -14.97
C ALA A 46 1.15 -6.74 -16.00
N ASP A 47 2.46 -6.54 -15.87
CA ASP A 47 3.47 -7.19 -16.72
C ASP A 47 3.48 -8.72 -16.55
N GLN A 48 3.37 -9.23 -15.32
CA GLN A 48 3.31 -10.68 -15.06
C GLN A 48 2.05 -11.32 -15.65
N VAL A 49 0.90 -10.66 -15.53
CA VAL A 49 -0.36 -11.14 -16.11
C VAL A 49 -0.27 -11.11 -17.65
N ALA A 50 0.27 -10.04 -18.22
CA ALA A 50 0.49 -9.92 -19.66
C ALA A 50 1.41 -11.03 -20.20
N ASP A 51 2.49 -11.33 -19.48
CA ASP A 51 3.39 -12.44 -19.80
C ASP A 51 2.66 -13.80 -19.80
N GLN A 52 1.81 -14.04 -18.81
CA GLN A 52 1.05 -15.30 -18.70
C GLN A 52 0.02 -15.46 -19.83
N VAL A 53 -0.66 -14.37 -20.19
CA VAL A 53 -1.67 -14.34 -21.27
C VAL A 53 -1.03 -14.66 -22.62
N VAL A 54 0.15 -14.08 -22.88
CA VAL A 54 0.86 -14.23 -24.15
C VAL A 54 1.61 -15.56 -24.26
N ARG A 55 2.16 -16.09 -23.15
CA ARG A 55 2.89 -17.38 -23.14
C ARG A 55 1.99 -18.62 -23.28
N GLY A 56 0.68 -18.44 -23.45
CA GLY A 56 -0.22 -19.51 -23.87
C GLY A 56 -0.62 -20.50 -22.78
N ALA A 57 -0.66 -20.07 -21.51
CA ALA A 57 -1.19 -20.89 -20.44
C ALA A 57 -2.69 -21.23 -20.66
N SER A 58 -3.12 -22.43 -20.26
CA SER A 58 -4.45 -23.02 -20.52
C SER A 58 -5.63 -22.07 -20.22
N PRO A 59 -6.82 -22.22 -20.84
CA PRO A 59 -7.99 -21.39 -20.51
C PRO A 59 -8.26 -21.35 -19.00
N GLY A 60 -8.38 -20.15 -18.42
CA GLY A 60 -8.53 -19.96 -16.97
C GLY A 60 -7.26 -20.21 -16.14
N SER A 61 -6.08 -20.24 -16.74
CA SER A 61 -4.78 -20.35 -16.03
C SER A 61 -4.42 -19.10 -15.25
N VAL A 62 -4.90 -17.93 -15.66
CA VAL A 62 -4.77 -16.71 -14.85
C VAL A 62 -5.87 -16.78 -13.79
N ARG A 63 -5.52 -17.28 -12.60
CA ARG A 63 -6.45 -17.31 -11.47
C ARG A 63 -6.65 -15.89 -10.95
N PHE A 64 -7.67 -15.21 -11.47
CA PHE A 64 -8.36 -14.14 -10.74
C PHE A 64 -9.20 -14.80 -9.64
N GLY A 65 -8.52 -15.33 -8.61
CA GLY A 65 -9.17 -15.96 -7.46
C GLY A 65 -10.00 -14.95 -6.67
N SER A 66 -10.77 -15.43 -5.69
CA SER A 66 -11.57 -14.64 -4.75
C SER A 66 -10.80 -13.62 -3.89
N GLU A 67 -9.54 -13.34 -4.24
CA GLU A 67 -8.67 -12.26 -3.77
C GLU A 67 -9.01 -10.90 -4.41
N PHE A 68 -9.82 -10.87 -5.47
CA PHE A 68 -10.31 -9.63 -6.10
C PHE A 68 -11.61 -9.09 -5.48
N ALA A 69 -12.21 -9.82 -4.52
CA ALA A 69 -13.32 -9.32 -3.73
C ALA A 69 -12.78 -8.57 -2.50
N ILE A 70 -12.56 -7.26 -2.69
CA ILE A 70 -12.25 -6.31 -1.62
C ILE A 70 -10.85 -6.54 -1.01
N GLN A 71 -9.79 -6.28 -1.77
CA GLN A 71 -8.69 -5.50 -1.17
C GLN A 71 -9.23 -4.10 -0.96
N ARG A 72 -9.83 -3.88 0.21
CA ARG A 72 -10.04 -2.53 0.74
C ARG A 72 -8.68 -1.83 0.61
N LYS A 73 -8.66 -0.77 -0.20
CA LYS A 73 -7.66 0.29 -0.32
C LYS A 73 -6.42 0.08 0.58
N CYS A 74 -5.24 -0.02 0.01
CA CYS A 74 -4.00 0.25 0.75
C CYS A 74 -4.16 1.60 1.50
N SER A 75 -3.87 1.61 2.79
CA SER A 75 -4.05 2.77 3.68
C SER A 75 -3.06 3.91 3.43
N ASP A 76 -2.13 3.76 2.48
CA ASP A 76 -1.23 4.85 2.04
C ASP A 76 -1.96 5.97 1.28
N CYS A 77 -3.26 5.80 0.98
CA CYS A 77 -4.10 6.84 0.40
C CYS A 77 -5.06 7.53 1.40
N GLU A 78 -5.04 7.25 2.70
CA GLU A 78 -5.91 7.92 3.71
C GLU A 78 -5.33 9.22 4.28
N LYS A 79 -4.57 9.97 3.48
CA LYS A 79 -4.06 11.29 3.90
C LYS A 79 -4.68 12.48 3.19
N GLU A 80 -5.67 12.25 2.32
CA GLU A 80 -6.34 13.35 1.60
C GLU A 80 -7.88 13.21 1.47
N ASP A 81 -8.56 12.37 2.26
CA ASP A 81 -9.97 12.04 1.99
C ASP A 81 -10.94 12.17 3.19
N GLU A 82 -10.81 13.24 3.99
CA GLU A 82 -11.92 13.70 4.85
C GLU A 82 -12.47 15.08 4.49
N THR A 83 -12.00 15.69 3.40
CA THR A 83 -12.71 16.82 2.78
C THR A 83 -12.56 16.74 1.27
N LEU A 84 -13.38 15.94 0.58
CA LEU A 84 -13.86 16.17 -0.80
C LEU A 84 -14.84 15.02 -1.20
N PRO A 85 -15.92 15.32 -1.95
CA PRO A 85 -16.94 14.33 -2.30
C PRO A 85 -16.49 13.39 -3.44
N GLN A 86 -16.60 12.07 -3.19
CA GLN A 86 -16.71 10.93 -4.12
C GLN A 86 -16.02 10.95 -5.51
N LYS A 87 -15.15 9.94 -5.70
CA LYS A 87 -14.74 9.25 -6.95
C LYS A 87 -13.98 10.10 -8.00
N SER A 88 -12.66 10.17 -7.84
CA SER A 88 -11.73 10.50 -8.94
C SER A 88 -11.09 9.20 -9.46
N PRO A 89 -11.05 8.94 -10.77
CA PRO A 89 -10.32 7.78 -11.31
C PRO A 89 -8.80 8.02 -11.29
N LEU A 90 -8.00 6.96 -11.31
CA LEU A 90 -6.52 7.01 -11.39
C LEU A 90 -6.09 6.71 -12.83
N ILE A 91 -5.06 7.38 -13.35
CA ILE A 91 -4.38 6.94 -14.59
C ILE A 91 -3.23 6.01 -14.19
N GLN A 92 -3.22 4.80 -14.75
CA GLN A 92 -2.06 3.90 -14.77
C GLN A 92 -1.46 3.89 -16.17
N LYS A 93 -0.12 3.96 -16.29
CA LYS A 93 0.58 4.20 -17.57
C LYS A 93 1.80 3.30 -17.73
N LYS A 94 2.06 2.89 -18.98
CA LYS A 94 3.33 2.29 -19.40
C LYS A 94 4.16 3.29 -20.22
N GLY A 95 5.27 3.80 -19.66
CA GLY A 95 6.10 4.86 -20.27
C GLY A 95 7.60 4.77 -19.96
N MET A 96 8.41 5.54 -20.70
CA MET A 96 9.89 5.58 -20.58
C MET A 96 10.30 6.81 -19.77
N ASN A 97 10.60 6.60 -18.49
CA ASN A 97 11.09 7.54 -17.46
C ASN A 97 10.28 8.83 -17.18
N THR A 98 10.19 9.12 -15.87
CA THR A 98 9.63 10.29 -15.16
C THR A 98 8.11 10.32 -14.92
N GLY A 99 7.75 10.32 -13.63
CA GLY A 99 6.41 10.63 -13.13
C GLY A 99 6.22 12.14 -13.11
N THR A 100 5.16 12.61 -13.75
CA THR A 100 4.71 14.01 -13.72
C THR A 100 3.19 13.98 -13.71
N PHE A 101 2.55 14.90 -13.00
CA PHE A 101 1.09 15.01 -12.90
C PHE A 101 0.46 15.39 -14.25
N ALA A 102 -0.73 14.85 -14.56
CA ALA A 102 -1.51 15.32 -15.68
C ALA A 102 -1.96 16.77 -15.41
N GLY A 103 -1.74 17.68 -16.37
CA GLY A 103 -2.32 19.02 -16.29
C GLY A 103 -3.85 18.96 -16.17
N GLU A 104 -4.46 19.95 -15.54
CA GLU A 104 -5.92 20.06 -15.36
C GLU A 104 -6.68 19.97 -16.70
N ALA A 105 -6.08 20.49 -17.77
CA ALA A 105 -6.58 20.39 -19.13
C ALA A 105 -6.60 18.95 -19.67
N ILE A 106 -5.58 18.14 -19.35
CA ILE A 106 -5.49 16.72 -19.77
C ILE A 106 -6.54 15.90 -19.02
N SER A 107 -6.71 16.14 -17.72
CA SER A 107 -7.72 15.47 -16.88
C SER A 107 -9.14 15.72 -17.41
N SER A 108 -9.45 16.99 -17.73
CA SER A 108 -10.76 17.37 -18.30
C SER A 108 -11.03 16.71 -19.65
N GLN A 109 -10.01 16.59 -20.51
CA GLN A 109 -10.14 15.94 -21.80
C GLN A 109 -10.39 14.44 -21.69
N ILE A 110 -9.73 13.77 -20.74
CA ILE A 110 -9.94 12.34 -20.48
C ILE A 110 -11.38 12.11 -20.03
N GLU A 111 -11.87 12.86 -19.03
CA GLU A 111 -13.25 12.74 -18.55
C GLU A 111 -14.28 12.97 -19.66
N ALA A 112 -14.06 13.97 -20.52
CA ALA A 112 -14.93 14.25 -21.65
C ALA A 112 -14.96 13.14 -22.72
N SER A 113 -13.93 12.28 -22.76
CA SER A 113 -13.83 11.17 -23.72
C SER A 113 -14.29 9.81 -23.18
N ARG A 114 -14.58 9.69 -21.88
CA ARG A 114 -14.95 8.41 -21.26
C ARG A 114 -16.19 7.79 -21.89
N GLY A 115 -16.16 6.49 -22.11
CA GLY A 115 -17.25 5.71 -22.70
C GLY A 115 -17.41 5.86 -24.21
N ALA A 116 -16.74 6.83 -24.86
CA ALA A 116 -16.87 7.11 -26.29
C ALA A 116 -16.04 6.17 -27.20
N GLY A 117 -15.22 5.29 -26.61
CA GLY A 117 -14.34 4.38 -27.33
C GLY A 117 -15.09 3.24 -28.01
N ASN A 118 -14.40 2.52 -28.88
CA ASN A 118 -14.98 1.37 -29.58
C ASN A 118 -15.02 0.14 -28.66
N PRO A 119 -16.05 -0.72 -28.76
CA PRO A 119 -15.97 -2.03 -28.13
C PRO A 119 -14.77 -2.80 -28.71
N MET A 120 -14.13 -3.61 -27.87
CA MET A 120 -13.05 -4.48 -28.33
C MET A 120 -13.56 -5.43 -29.44
N ASN A 121 -12.73 -5.69 -30.45
CA ASN A 121 -13.09 -6.65 -31.49
C ASN A 121 -13.45 -8.01 -30.89
N ALA A 122 -14.55 -8.63 -31.35
CA ALA A 122 -15.10 -9.85 -30.76
C ALA A 122 -14.12 -11.04 -30.72
N THR A 123 -13.18 -11.14 -31.66
CA THR A 123 -12.16 -12.21 -31.64
C THR A 123 -11.09 -11.92 -30.60
N THR A 124 -10.59 -10.68 -30.53
CA THR A 124 -9.63 -10.24 -29.51
C THR A 124 -10.24 -10.33 -28.11
N GLN A 125 -11.49 -9.90 -27.95
CA GLN A 125 -12.21 -9.96 -26.68
C GLN A 125 -12.31 -11.41 -26.20
N ARG A 126 -12.84 -12.33 -27.01
CA ARG A 126 -12.94 -13.76 -26.63
C ARG A 126 -11.59 -14.37 -26.29
N PHE A 127 -10.54 -14.00 -27.02
CA PHE A 127 -9.18 -14.45 -26.72
C PHE A 127 -8.73 -13.99 -25.33
N MET A 128 -8.88 -12.69 -25.02
CA MET A 128 -8.50 -12.14 -23.72
C MET A 128 -9.38 -12.71 -22.60
N GLU A 129 -10.70 -12.73 -22.75
CA GLU A 129 -11.64 -13.29 -21.76
C GLU A 129 -11.34 -14.77 -21.47
N SER A 130 -10.98 -15.57 -22.48
CA SER A 130 -10.57 -16.97 -22.29
C SER A 130 -9.30 -17.13 -21.45
N ARG A 131 -8.37 -16.17 -21.51
CA ARG A 131 -7.10 -16.20 -20.77
C ARG A 131 -7.28 -15.66 -19.35
N PHE A 132 -8.03 -14.57 -19.22
CA PHE A 132 -8.29 -13.89 -17.95
C PHE A 132 -9.39 -14.55 -17.12
N GLY A 133 -10.32 -15.29 -17.73
CA GLY A 133 -11.52 -15.77 -17.04
C GLY A 133 -12.46 -14.65 -16.56
N ASN A 134 -12.36 -13.45 -17.15
CA ASN A 134 -13.15 -12.26 -16.80
C ASN A 134 -13.89 -11.72 -18.04
N ASN A 135 -14.94 -10.92 -17.80
CA ASN A 135 -15.71 -10.28 -18.86
C ASN A 135 -15.13 -8.90 -19.19
N PHE A 136 -14.82 -8.66 -20.47
CA PHE A 136 -14.32 -7.38 -20.98
C PHE A 136 -15.30 -6.68 -21.92
N SER A 137 -16.57 -7.09 -21.97
CA SER A 137 -17.61 -6.45 -22.79
C SER A 137 -17.86 -4.98 -22.44
N GLY A 138 -17.51 -4.57 -21.23
CA GLY A 138 -17.60 -3.19 -20.77
C GLY A 138 -16.40 -2.31 -21.16
N VAL A 139 -15.32 -2.90 -21.68
CA VAL A 139 -14.08 -2.17 -22.00
C VAL A 139 -14.22 -1.41 -23.31
N ARG A 140 -13.76 -0.16 -23.30
CA ARG A 140 -13.77 0.76 -24.44
C ARG A 140 -12.34 1.06 -24.89
N ILE A 141 -12.06 0.80 -26.16
CA ILE A 141 -10.75 1.00 -26.78
C ILE A 141 -10.75 2.32 -27.55
N HIS A 142 -9.83 3.20 -27.17
CA HIS A 142 -9.61 4.50 -27.79
C HIS A 142 -8.30 4.46 -28.58
N THR A 143 -8.41 4.67 -29.90
CA THR A 143 -7.29 4.67 -30.86
C THR A 143 -7.35 5.85 -31.83
N ASP A 144 -8.26 6.79 -31.58
CA ASP A 144 -8.46 7.97 -32.42
C ASP A 144 -7.37 9.03 -32.17
N THR A 145 -7.42 10.11 -32.95
CA THR A 145 -6.46 11.22 -32.84
C THR A 145 -6.38 11.80 -31.42
N ARG A 146 -7.49 11.80 -30.68
CA ARG A 146 -7.53 12.31 -29.32
C ARG A 146 -6.82 11.35 -28.35
N ALA A 147 -7.03 10.05 -28.47
CA ALA A 147 -6.33 9.03 -27.68
C ALA A 147 -4.82 9.05 -27.90
N ILE A 148 -4.39 9.29 -29.14
CA ILE A 148 -2.98 9.43 -29.51
C ILE A 148 -2.38 10.66 -28.84
N GLN A 149 -3.05 11.82 -28.94
CA GLN A 149 -2.57 13.06 -28.32
C GLN A 149 -2.46 12.91 -26.79
N LEU A 150 -3.49 12.39 -26.13
CA LEU A 150 -3.48 12.16 -24.68
C LEU A 150 -2.37 11.21 -24.26
N SER A 151 -2.14 10.14 -25.03
CA SER A 151 -1.05 9.19 -24.75
C SER A 151 0.33 9.82 -24.93
N GLN A 152 0.51 10.71 -25.91
CA GLN A 152 1.75 11.47 -26.10
C GLN A 152 2.00 12.47 -24.96
N ASP A 153 0.96 13.22 -24.58
CA ASP A 153 1.03 14.20 -23.48
C ASP A 153 1.37 13.52 -22.14
N LEU A 154 0.98 12.26 -21.98
CA LEU A 154 1.29 11.42 -20.80
C LEU A 154 2.62 10.64 -20.92
N ASN A 155 3.31 10.75 -22.05
CA ASN A 155 4.48 9.95 -22.42
C ASN A 155 4.24 8.45 -22.22
N ALA A 156 3.12 7.95 -22.73
CA ALA A 156 2.63 6.60 -22.54
C ALA A 156 2.44 5.86 -23.88
N GLN A 157 2.66 4.54 -23.84
CA GLN A 157 2.36 3.65 -24.95
C GLN A 157 0.85 3.32 -25.00
N ALA A 158 0.27 3.15 -23.83
CA ALA A 158 -1.16 3.10 -23.56
C ALA A 158 -1.39 3.50 -22.09
N PHE A 159 -2.64 3.81 -21.75
CA PHE A 159 -3.06 4.05 -20.37
C PHE A 159 -4.53 3.68 -20.15
N THR A 160 -4.89 3.39 -18.90
CA THR A 160 -6.22 2.91 -18.52
C THR A 160 -6.89 3.80 -17.48
N VAL A 161 -8.17 4.13 -17.70
CA VAL A 161 -9.03 4.92 -16.80
C VAL A 161 -10.42 4.28 -16.72
N GLY A 162 -10.73 3.65 -15.60
CA GLY A 162 -11.93 2.83 -15.40
C GLY A 162 -11.98 1.66 -16.38
N ASN A 163 -12.95 1.69 -17.28
CA ASN A 163 -13.11 0.69 -18.35
C ASN A 163 -12.61 1.20 -19.71
N ASP A 164 -12.00 2.39 -19.76
CA ASP A 164 -11.51 3.00 -20.98
C ASP A 164 -9.99 2.81 -21.09
N VAL A 165 -9.54 2.27 -22.22
CA VAL A 165 -8.11 2.05 -22.53
C VAL A 165 -7.73 2.86 -23.76
N TYR A 166 -6.72 3.72 -23.61
CA TYR A 166 -6.25 4.64 -24.63
C TYR A 166 -4.89 4.18 -25.15
N PHE A 167 -4.76 4.06 -26.46
CA PHE A 167 -3.52 3.63 -27.11
C PHE A 167 -2.89 4.77 -27.90
N ASN A 168 -1.56 4.87 -27.82
CA ASN A 168 -0.80 5.74 -28.70
C ASN A 168 -0.78 5.20 -30.14
N ALA A 169 -0.32 6.01 -31.09
CA ALA A 169 -0.32 5.68 -32.51
C ALA A 169 0.41 4.34 -32.77
N GLY A 170 -0.28 3.42 -33.44
CA GLY A 170 0.24 2.09 -33.78
C GLY A 170 0.44 1.13 -32.61
N ARG A 171 0.00 1.47 -31.39
CA ARG A 171 0.19 0.64 -30.19
C ARG A 171 -0.91 -0.39 -29.96
N TYR A 172 -2.13 -0.13 -30.43
CA TYR A 172 -3.19 -1.14 -30.45
C TYR A 172 -2.98 -2.09 -31.65
N ASN A 173 -2.29 -3.21 -31.40
CA ASN A 173 -2.03 -4.22 -32.43
C ASN A 173 -2.26 -5.65 -31.87
N PRO A 174 -3.52 -6.06 -31.67
CA PRO A 174 -3.87 -7.32 -31.01
C PRO A 174 -3.51 -8.57 -31.83
N GLU A 175 -3.02 -8.42 -33.06
CA GLU A 175 -2.57 -9.52 -33.92
C GLU A 175 -1.10 -9.90 -33.68
N THR A 176 -0.34 -9.02 -33.00
CA THR A 176 1.06 -9.27 -32.67
C THR A 176 1.23 -9.65 -31.20
N THR A 177 2.24 -10.48 -30.91
CA THR A 177 2.64 -10.83 -29.54
C THR A 177 2.86 -9.60 -28.66
N GLY A 178 3.53 -8.57 -29.20
CA GLY A 178 3.80 -7.33 -28.47
C GLY A 178 2.55 -6.49 -28.19
N GLY A 179 1.61 -6.42 -29.14
CA GLY A 179 0.36 -5.71 -28.91
C GLY A 179 -0.65 -6.49 -28.06
N GLN A 180 -0.62 -7.83 -28.08
CA GLN A 180 -1.36 -8.67 -27.13
C GLN A 180 -0.84 -8.51 -25.71
N HIS A 181 0.48 -8.44 -25.53
CA HIS A 181 1.10 -8.16 -24.23
C HIS A 181 0.65 -6.82 -23.69
N LEU A 182 0.77 -5.76 -24.49
CA LEU A 182 0.34 -4.42 -24.09
C LEU A 182 -1.17 -4.39 -23.78
N LEU A 183 -2.01 -5.02 -24.59
CA LEU A 183 -3.45 -5.06 -24.32
C LEU A 183 -3.76 -5.82 -23.02
N ALA A 184 -3.09 -6.96 -22.76
CA ALA A 184 -3.29 -7.71 -21.52
C ALA A 184 -2.83 -6.92 -20.27
N HIS A 185 -1.75 -6.15 -20.40
CA HIS A 185 -1.28 -5.22 -19.36
C HIS A 185 -2.38 -4.22 -18.99
N GLU A 186 -2.91 -3.51 -19.99
CA GLU A 186 -3.96 -2.50 -19.76
C GLU A 186 -5.28 -3.11 -19.25
N LEU A 187 -5.66 -4.29 -19.73
CA LEU A 187 -6.85 -4.98 -19.21
C LEU A 187 -6.70 -5.37 -17.74
N THR A 188 -5.48 -5.66 -17.28
CA THR A 188 -5.23 -5.88 -15.85
C THR A 188 -5.56 -4.63 -15.05
N HIS A 189 -5.22 -3.44 -15.55
CA HIS A 189 -5.59 -2.17 -14.91
C HIS A 189 -7.11 -1.95 -14.88
N THR A 190 -7.87 -2.35 -15.91
CA THR A 190 -9.34 -2.26 -15.86
C THR A 190 -9.94 -3.08 -14.71
N LEU A 191 -9.36 -4.26 -14.43
CA LEU A 191 -9.78 -5.12 -13.33
C LEU A 191 -9.32 -4.59 -11.97
N GLN A 192 -8.11 -4.01 -11.90
CA GLN A 192 -7.60 -3.36 -10.69
C GLN A 192 -8.44 -2.13 -10.30
N GLN A 193 -8.86 -1.31 -11.28
CA GLN A 193 -9.65 -0.10 -11.04
C GLN A 193 -11.15 -0.37 -10.84
N GLY A 194 -11.67 -1.42 -11.48
CA GLY A 194 -13.09 -1.76 -11.51
C GLY A 194 -13.61 -2.57 -10.32
N GLY A 195 -12.99 -2.49 -9.13
CA GLY A 195 -13.33 -3.30 -7.96
C GLY A 195 -14.84 -3.32 -7.61
N GLY A 196 -15.58 -4.24 -8.22
CA GLY A 196 -17.00 -4.47 -8.00
C GLY A 196 -17.80 -4.89 -9.24
N LEU A 197 -18.56 -6.00 -9.06
CA LEU A 197 -19.67 -6.55 -9.86
C LEU A 197 -19.26 -7.63 -10.89
N ASN A 198 -19.82 -8.84 -10.97
CA ASN A 198 -21.04 -9.45 -10.41
C ASN A 198 -20.83 -10.98 -10.30
N ARG A 199 -20.72 -11.52 -9.09
CA ARG A 199 -21.10 -12.93 -8.87
C ARG A 199 -22.01 -12.98 -7.66
N ARG A 200 -23.33 -13.05 -7.89
CA ARG A 200 -24.26 -13.61 -6.90
C ARG A 200 -23.88 -15.07 -6.72
N VAL A 201 -22.96 -15.33 -5.79
CA VAL A 201 -22.83 -16.62 -5.13
C VAL A 201 -22.93 -16.28 -3.66
N GLN A 202 -24.02 -16.72 -3.03
CA GLN A 202 -24.06 -16.81 -1.57
C GLN A 202 -22.88 -17.71 -1.16
N ARG A 203 -21.82 -17.11 -0.64
CA ARG A 203 -20.81 -17.81 0.15
C ARG A 203 -20.90 -17.27 1.56
N GLN A 204 -21.05 -18.17 2.53
CA GLN A 204 -20.82 -17.88 3.93
C GLN A 204 -19.40 -17.31 4.06
N ALA A 205 -19.24 -16.26 4.86
CA ALA A 205 -17.95 -15.65 5.13
C ALA A 205 -17.04 -16.69 5.78
N GLU A 206 -16.00 -17.13 5.06
CA GLU A 206 -14.86 -17.75 5.71
C GLU A 206 -14.02 -16.61 6.29
N GLU A 207 -13.94 -16.54 7.62
CA GLU A 207 -13.10 -15.60 8.34
C GLU A 207 -11.65 -15.75 7.87
N MET A 208 -11.01 -14.65 7.46
CA MET A 208 -9.56 -14.68 7.24
C MET A 208 -8.89 -15.08 8.56
N PRO A 209 -7.96 -16.06 8.55
CA PRO A 209 -7.34 -16.52 9.77
C PRO A 209 -6.61 -15.35 10.43
N SER A 210 -7.07 -14.99 11.63
CA SER A 210 -6.48 -13.97 12.48
C SER A 210 -6.10 -14.59 13.81
N LEU A 211 -4.94 -14.22 14.32
CA LEU A 211 -4.46 -14.65 15.62
C LEU A 211 -4.61 -13.49 16.62
N THR A 212 -5.35 -13.74 17.69
CA THR A 212 -5.36 -12.89 18.88
C THR A 212 -4.11 -13.22 19.70
N LEU A 213 -3.27 -12.21 19.96
CA LEU A 213 -2.00 -12.45 20.64
C LEU A 213 -2.25 -12.87 22.10
N SER A 214 -1.75 -14.03 22.47
CA SER A 214 -1.69 -14.50 23.85
C SER A 214 -0.26 -14.96 24.12
N CYS A 215 0.49 -14.17 24.87
CA CYS A 215 1.83 -14.57 25.28
C CYS A 215 1.73 -15.51 26.48
N PRO A 216 2.44 -16.65 26.48
CA PRO A 216 2.58 -17.43 27.71
C PRO A 216 3.23 -16.53 28.76
N GLU A 217 2.80 -16.63 30.03
CA GLU A 217 3.49 -15.96 31.13
C GLU A 217 4.93 -16.48 31.20
N SER A 218 5.86 -15.77 30.58
CA SER A 218 7.29 -15.99 30.79
C SER A 218 7.74 -15.09 31.92
N THR A 219 7.93 -15.72 33.07
CA THR A 219 8.67 -15.20 34.21
C THR A 219 10.08 -14.83 33.76
N THR A 220 10.48 -13.59 34.05
CA THR A 220 11.78 -12.95 33.77
C THR A 220 11.97 -12.32 32.39
N ALA A 221 12.20 -11.01 32.44
CA ALA A 221 12.74 -10.23 31.33
C ALA A 221 14.03 -10.88 30.80
N PRO A 222 14.36 -10.72 29.50
CA PRO A 222 15.60 -11.23 28.97
C PRO A 222 16.78 -10.76 29.84
N PRO A 223 17.68 -11.66 30.31
CA PRO A 223 18.89 -11.23 30.96
C PRO A 223 19.67 -10.33 30.00
N GLN A 224 20.17 -9.20 30.49
CA GLN A 224 21.15 -8.39 29.77
C GLN A 224 22.52 -9.00 30.06
N VAL A 225 23.24 -9.53 29.06
CA VAL A 225 24.58 -10.07 29.27
C VAL A 225 25.68 -9.19 28.65
N ALA A 226 26.83 -9.21 29.34
CA ALA A 226 28.01 -8.38 29.18
C ALA A 226 28.58 -8.27 27.75
N GLN A 227 29.11 -7.09 27.46
CA GLN A 227 29.85 -6.78 26.23
C GLN A 227 30.96 -7.81 25.97
N GLY A 228 30.97 -8.44 24.78
CA GLY A 228 32.13 -9.21 24.30
C GLY A 228 31.87 -10.61 23.73
N ILE A 229 30.68 -11.19 23.89
CA ILE A 229 30.33 -12.45 23.21
C ILE A 229 29.70 -12.14 21.84
N ALA A 230 30.17 -12.79 20.78
CA ALA A 230 29.56 -12.66 19.46
C ALA A 230 28.08 -13.04 19.54
N ASN A 231 27.18 -12.11 19.19
CA ASN A 231 25.73 -12.32 19.22
C ASN A 231 25.31 -13.41 18.22
N ARG A 232 25.35 -14.67 18.66
CA ARG A 232 24.95 -15.86 17.90
C ARG A 232 23.48 -16.14 18.16
N THR A 233 22.84 -16.81 17.21
CA THR A 233 21.48 -17.31 17.37
C THR A 233 21.42 -18.30 18.53
N ASP A 234 20.58 -18.03 19.54
CA ASP A 234 20.38 -18.91 20.69
C ASP A 234 19.25 -19.93 20.46
N ALA A 235 18.95 -20.74 21.47
CA ALA A 235 17.89 -21.75 21.38
C ALA A 235 16.49 -21.14 21.18
N ARG A 236 16.22 -19.95 21.74
CA ARG A 236 14.92 -19.26 21.59
C ARG A 236 14.73 -18.82 20.15
N ALA A 237 15.70 -18.10 19.60
CA ALA A 237 15.68 -17.65 18.22
C ALA A 237 15.63 -18.83 17.24
N THR A 238 16.43 -19.88 17.48
CA THR A 238 16.43 -21.10 16.66
C THR A 238 15.05 -21.76 16.65
N ALA A 239 14.37 -21.85 17.79
CA ALA A 239 13.05 -22.45 17.88
C ALA A 239 11.99 -21.63 17.10
N ILE A 240 12.07 -20.30 17.15
CA ILE A 240 11.17 -19.41 16.39
C ILE A 240 11.41 -19.55 14.88
N ILE A 241 12.67 -19.50 14.44
CA ILE A 241 13.05 -19.66 13.02
C ILE A 241 12.59 -21.03 12.50
N THR A 242 12.80 -22.09 13.27
CA THR A 242 12.40 -23.46 12.89
C THR A 242 10.90 -23.56 12.69
N ARG A 243 10.09 -22.97 13.58
CA ARG A 243 8.63 -22.94 13.43
C ARG A 243 8.19 -22.12 12.22
N ALA A 244 8.89 -21.03 11.91
CA ALA A 244 8.64 -20.24 10.70
C ALA A 244 8.93 -21.01 9.41
N GLN A 245 9.75 -22.06 9.46
CA GLN A 245 10.18 -22.87 8.30
C GLN A 245 9.53 -24.26 8.24
N ASN A 246 8.62 -24.59 9.17
CA ASN A 246 7.96 -25.89 9.18
C ASN A 246 6.96 -26.05 8.02
N SER A 247 6.29 -27.21 7.97
CA SER A 247 5.32 -27.56 6.91
C SER A 247 3.90 -27.05 7.14
N ASP A 248 3.66 -26.21 8.17
CA ASP A 248 2.33 -25.65 8.41
C ASP A 248 1.96 -24.64 7.30
N ALA A 249 0.67 -24.33 7.19
CA ALA A 249 0.20 -23.29 6.28
C ALA A 249 0.96 -21.97 6.49
N ILE A 250 1.36 -21.30 5.41
CA ILE A 250 2.16 -20.06 5.48
C ILE A 250 1.51 -18.99 6.35
N SER A 251 0.18 -18.89 6.33
CA SER A 251 -0.58 -17.98 7.17
C SER A 251 -0.37 -18.23 8.67
N VAL A 252 -0.42 -19.51 9.08
CA VAL A 252 -0.16 -19.92 10.46
C VAL A 252 1.28 -19.63 10.85
N ARG A 253 2.24 -19.99 10.01
CA ARG A 253 3.68 -19.74 10.25
C ARG A 253 3.98 -18.24 10.38
N ALA A 254 3.41 -17.43 9.50
CA ALA A 254 3.60 -15.98 9.48
C ALA A 254 3.04 -15.30 10.73
N MET A 255 1.80 -15.59 11.11
CA MET A 255 1.20 -15.05 12.34
C MET A 255 1.96 -15.51 13.58
N ARG A 256 2.37 -16.79 13.63
CA ARG A 256 3.12 -17.35 14.75
C ARG A 256 4.51 -16.77 14.87
N LEU A 257 5.21 -16.54 13.76
CA LEU A 257 6.53 -15.90 13.77
C LEU A 257 6.47 -14.53 14.45
N VAL A 258 5.52 -13.68 14.06
CA VAL A 258 5.37 -12.34 14.64
C VAL A 258 4.92 -12.42 16.10
N SER A 259 3.95 -13.28 16.41
CA SER A 259 3.50 -13.54 17.79
C SER A 259 4.67 -13.95 18.69
N ASP A 260 5.46 -14.93 18.26
CA ASP A 260 6.60 -15.45 19.03
C ASP A 260 7.68 -14.37 19.21
N ILE A 261 7.95 -13.54 18.19
CA ILE A 261 8.89 -12.41 18.30
C ILE A 261 8.39 -11.39 19.35
N ILE A 262 7.11 -11.00 19.29
CA ILE A 262 6.54 -10.02 20.23
C ILE A 262 6.61 -10.56 21.65
N CYS A 263 6.18 -11.80 21.88
CA CYS A 263 6.18 -12.38 23.22
C CYS A 263 7.59 -12.58 23.78
N THR A 264 8.58 -12.87 22.92
CA THR A 264 9.96 -13.14 23.36
C THR A 264 10.77 -11.86 23.57
N TYR A 265 10.65 -10.89 22.66
CA TYR A 265 11.55 -9.72 22.59
C TYR A 265 10.85 -8.39 22.92
N TYR A 266 9.52 -8.32 22.82
CA TYR A 266 8.72 -7.12 23.10
C TYR A 266 7.52 -7.40 24.04
N PRO A 267 7.70 -8.14 25.15
CA PRO A 267 6.57 -8.58 25.98
C PRO A 267 5.74 -7.40 26.55
N SER A 268 6.38 -6.26 26.84
CA SER A 268 5.70 -5.04 27.31
C SER A 268 4.78 -4.41 26.26
N GLN A 269 4.93 -4.76 24.98
CA GLN A 269 4.11 -4.26 23.87
C GLN A 269 2.95 -5.21 23.54
N ALA A 270 2.96 -6.45 24.04
CA ALA A 270 1.96 -7.47 23.70
C ALA A 270 0.51 -7.01 23.98
N GLY A 271 0.29 -6.30 25.09
CA GLY A 271 -1.03 -5.77 25.45
C GLY A 271 -1.58 -4.70 24.50
N LYS A 272 -0.75 -4.15 23.61
CA LYS A 272 -1.15 -3.19 22.57
C LYS A 272 -1.56 -3.87 21.27
N ILE A 273 -1.31 -5.18 21.11
CA ILE A 273 -1.69 -5.92 19.91
C ILE A 273 -3.15 -6.33 20.00
N ARG A 274 -3.92 -6.04 18.95
CA ARG A 274 -5.30 -6.46 18.80
C ARG A 274 -5.38 -7.72 17.94
N ASN A 275 -4.81 -7.69 16.73
CA ASN A 275 -4.79 -8.83 15.82
C ASN A 275 -3.44 -8.95 15.11
N ILE A 276 -3.09 -10.19 14.75
CA ILE A 276 -2.05 -10.51 13.77
C ILE A 276 -2.73 -11.27 12.63
N ARG A 277 -2.47 -10.88 11.39
CA ARG A 277 -3.06 -11.46 10.19
C ARG A 277 -2.00 -11.73 9.16
N TYR A 278 -2.22 -12.75 8.35
CA TYR A 278 -1.41 -12.97 7.16
C TYR A 278 -2.10 -12.35 5.93
N ASN A 279 -1.32 -11.65 5.12
CA ASN A 279 -1.75 -11.09 3.86
C ASN A 279 -0.61 -11.24 2.84
N ALA A 280 -0.75 -12.16 1.89
CA ALA A 280 0.28 -12.44 0.89
C ALA A 280 0.66 -11.21 0.05
N SER A 281 -0.26 -10.26 -0.13
CA SER A 281 -0.01 -9.02 -0.88
C SER A 281 0.75 -7.97 -0.08
N GLU A 282 0.91 -8.16 1.23
CA GLU A 282 1.74 -7.29 2.05
C GLU A 282 3.22 -7.52 1.68
N ALA A 283 3.96 -6.44 1.38
CA ALA A 283 5.34 -6.56 0.93
C ALA A 283 6.30 -6.97 2.06
N GLY A 284 5.84 -6.97 3.32
CA GLY A 284 6.68 -7.22 4.49
C GLY A 284 5.87 -7.40 5.76
N LEU A 285 6.09 -6.54 6.75
CA LEU A 285 5.28 -6.47 7.95
C LEU A 285 4.78 -5.04 8.03
N HIS A 286 3.48 -4.86 8.21
CA HIS A 286 2.87 -3.53 8.30
C HIS A 286 1.90 -3.47 9.47
N VAL A 287 1.87 -2.31 10.14
CA VAL A 287 0.97 -2.04 11.26
C VAL A 287 -0.13 -1.05 10.92
N PHE A 288 -1.35 -1.42 11.28
CA PHE A 288 -2.51 -0.53 11.28
C PHE A 288 -2.82 -0.12 12.71
N SER A 289 -2.79 1.18 12.97
CA SER A 289 -3.20 1.73 14.26
C SER A 289 -4.72 1.80 14.34
N VAL A 290 -5.30 1.16 15.35
CA VAL A 290 -6.75 1.08 15.57
C VAL A 290 -7.10 1.79 16.87
N GLY A 291 -8.08 2.69 16.80
CA GLY A 291 -8.44 3.58 17.91
C GLY A 291 -7.66 4.89 17.87
N SER A 292 -7.63 5.60 19.01
CA SER A 292 -7.06 6.95 19.07
C SER A 292 -6.39 7.24 20.41
N GLY A 293 -5.33 8.04 20.39
CA GLY A 293 -4.61 8.46 21.60
C GLY A 293 -4.08 7.29 22.42
N ALA A 294 -4.06 7.44 23.75
CA ALA A 294 -3.46 6.47 24.67
C ALA A 294 -4.14 5.08 24.71
N THR A 295 -5.23 4.85 23.97
CA THR A 295 -5.87 3.53 23.86
C THR A 295 -5.63 2.86 22.51
N THR A 296 -4.90 3.51 21.59
CA THR A 296 -4.56 2.95 20.27
C THR A 296 -3.90 1.57 20.42
N ARG A 297 -4.37 0.63 19.60
CA ARG A 297 -3.88 -0.74 19.48
C ARG A 297 -3.41 -1.04 18.06
N ALA A 298 -2.73 -2.16 17.88
CA ALA A 298 -2.10 -2.57 16.63
C ALA A 298 -2.84 -3.74 15.97
N ASP A 299 -3.15 -3.62 14.70
CA ASP A 299 -3.40 -4.74 13.81
C ASP A 299 -2.17 -4.93 12.92
N LEU A 300 -1.53 -6.10 13.00
CA LEU A 300 -0.31 -6.41 12.25
C LEU A 300 -0.65 -7.31 11.05
N ASN A 301 -0.26 -6.88 9.85
CA ASN A 301 -0.31 -7.70 8.64
C ASN A 301 1.08 -8.22 8.32
N VAL A 302 1.19 -9.53 8.16
CA VAL A 302 2.43 -10.24 7.82
C VAL A 302 2.33 -10.75 6.40
N GLY A 303 3.30 -10.38 5.58
CA GLY A 303 3.41 -10.73 4.17
C GLY A 303 4.51 -11.75 3.87
N ASP A 304 4.56 -12.17 2.61
CA ASP A 304 5.40 -13.27 2.15
C ASP A 304 6.89 -12.99 2.34
N TYR A 305 7.33 -11.77 2.04
CA TYR A 305 8.73 -11.40 2.20
C TYR A 305 9.19 -11.54 3.66
N PHE A 306 8.34 -11.17 4.62
CA PHE A 306 8.70 -11.24 6.03
C PHE A 306 8.91 -12.67 6.49
N ILE A 307 7.97 -13.57 6.19
CA ILE A 307 8.04 -14.98 6.58
C ILE A 307 9.14 -15.73 5.82
N ASN A 308 9.31 -15.48 4.51
CA ASN A 308 10.31 -16.15 3.69
C ASN A 308 11.75 -15.72 4.03
N ASN A 309 11.92 -14.59 4.72
CA ASN A 309 13.22 -14.10 5.18
C ASN A 309 13.42 -14.23 6.71
N ALA A 310 12.72 -15.17 7.35
CA ALA A 310 12.84 -15.44 8.79
C ALA A 310 14.27 -15.78 9.26
N SER A 311 15.12 -16.31 8.37
CA SER A 311 16.53 -16.62 8.64
C SER A 311 17.39 -15.36 8.89
N SER A 312 16.98 -14.19 8.39
CA SER A 312 17.56 -12.89 8.76
C SER A 312 16.98 -12.41 10.10
N PHE A 313 17.02 -13.27 11.12
CA PHE A 313 16.17 -13.17 12.29
C PHE A 313 16.37 -11.89 13.11
N ALA A 314 17.62 -11.49 13.37
CA ALA A 314 17.92 -10.23 14.05
C ALA A 314 17.25 -9.01 13.39
N ARG A 315 17.23 -8.97 12.05
CA ARG A 315 16.54 -7.91 11.29
C ARG A 315 15.02 -8.04 11.40
N ARG A 316 14.46 -9.25 11.44
CA ARG A 316 13.01 -9.47 11.62
C ARG A 316 12.53 -9.03 12.99
N VAL A 317 13.31 -9.31 14.05
CA VAL A 317 13.03 -8.82 15.40
C VAL A 317 12.98 -7.30 15.43
N LEU A 318 14.00 -6.64 14.87
CA LEU A 318 14.02 -5.17 14.80
C LEU A 318 12.90 -4.59 13.92
N GLN A 319 12.47 -5.28 12.86
CA GLN A 319 11.29 -4.83 12.07
C GLN A 319 10.02 -4.83 12.92
N VAL A 320 9.81 -5.88 13.73
CA VAL A 320 8.65 -5.91 14.63
C VAL A 320 8.72 -4.70 15.57
N GLY A 321 9.90 -4.38 16.12
CA GLY A 321 10.09 -3.18 16.93
C GLY A 321 9.78 -1.87 16.18
N HIS A 322 10.16 -1.78 14.91
CA HIS A 322 9.83 -0.64 14.03
C HIS A 322 8.32 -0.45 13.93
N GLU A 323 7.58 -1.50 13.59
CA GLU A 323 6.12 -1.46 13.51
C GLU A 323 5.46 -1.10 14.84
N LEU A 324 5.96 -1.66 15.95
CA LEU A 324 5.45 -1.34 17.28
C LEU A 324 5.70 0.13 17.66
N MET A 325 6.75 0.76 17.10
CA MET A 325 7.01 2.18 17.31
C MET A 325 5.90 3.05 16.74
N HIS A 326 5.35 2.72 15.57
CA HIS A 326 4.23 3.49 15.01
C HIS A 326 3.02 3.48 15.93
N VAL A 327 2.73 2.35 16.58
CA VAL A 327 1.66 2.27 17.57
C VAL A 327 1.92 3.26 18.71
N GLU A 328 3.15 3.33 19.22
CA GLU A 328 3.51 4.28 20.28
C GLU A 328 3.48 5.74 19.82
N GLN A 329 3.92 6.02 18.60
CA GLN A 329 3.82 7.33 17.97
C GLN A 329 2.35 7.78 17.89
N TYR A 330 1.42 6.92 17.47
CA TYR A 330 -0.01 7.23 17.48
C TYR A 330 -0.55 7.47 18.90
N ARG A 331 -0.10 6.66 19.87
CA ARG A 331 -0.48 6.82 21.29
C ARG A 331 -0.02 8.13 21.90
N THR A 332 1.08 8.69 21.40
CA THR A 332 1.70 9.94 21.86
C THR A 332 1.34 11.16 21.00
N GLY A 333 0.33 11.05 20.13
CA GLY A 333 -0.21 12.20 19.38
C GLY A 333 0.47 12.46 18.03
N MET A 334 1.24 11.51 17.50
CA MET A 334 1.78 11.56 16.14
C MET A 334 0.85 10.95 15.09
N ALA A 335 -0.45 10.87 15.37
CA ALA A 335 -1.45 10.47 14.37
C ALA A 335 -1.55 11.50 13.23
N GLY A 336 -2.11 11.07 12.10
CA GLY A 336 -2.43 11.94 10.98
C GLY A 336 -1.39 11.96 9.86
N GLY A 337 -1.82 12.52 8.73
CA GLY A 337 -1.13 12.37 7.46
C GLY A 337 0.20 13.08 7.37
N HIS A 338 0.20 14.36 7.69
CA HIS A 338 1.36 15.26 7.69
C HIS A 338 2.55 14.80 8.54
N LYS A 339 2.39 13.81 9.42
CA LYS A 339 3.45 13.25 10.28
C LYS A 339 4.02 11.92 9.77
N SER A 340 3.66 11.39 8.59
CA SER A 340 4.26 10.11 8.11
C SER A 340 5.76 10.20 8.06
N ASP A 341 6.27 11.21 7.35
CA ASP A 341 7.69 11.26 7.04
C ASP A 341 8.50 11.37 8.35
N GLU A 342 7.98 12.07 9.36
CA GLU A 342 8.58 12.13 10.69
C GLU A 342 8.48 10.80 11.45
N ARG A 343 7.35 10.10 11.36
CA ARG A 343 7.17 8.78 11.98
C ARG A 343 8.13 7.74 11.40
N GLU A 344 8.21 7.67 10.08
CA GLU A 344 9.13 6.79 9.34
C GLU A 344 10.59 7.15 9.66
N PHE A 345 10.94 8.44 9.62
CA PHE A 345 12.27 8.90 10.00
C PHE A 345 12.67 8.40 11.39
N LEU A 346 11.80 8.58 12.40
CA LEU A 346 12.08 8.17 13.77
C LEU A 346 12.13 6.63 13.92
N ALA A 347 11.28 5.90 13.20
CA ALA A 347 11.26 4.44 13.23
C ALA A 347 12.51 3.84 12.58
N PHE A 348 12.89 4.29 11.37
CA PHE A 348 14.16 3.91 10.74
C PHE A 348 15.38 4.38 11.52
N TYR A 349 15.34 5.57 12.13
CA TYR A 349 16.39 6.05 13.03
C TYR A 349 16.62 5.08 14.19
N TRP A 350 15.55 4.66 14.86
CA TRP A 350 15.65 3.69 15.95
C TRP A 350 16.14 2.33 15.44
N GLU A 351 15.56 1.82 14.36
CA GLU A 351 15.87 0.48 13.85
C GLU A 351 17.32 0.35 13.37
N SER A 352 17.85 1.38 12.71
CA SER A 352 19.20 1.39 12.15
C SER A 352 20.30 1.51 13.23
N LEU A 353 20.00 2.21 14.33
CA LEU A 353 20.94 2.45 15.42
C LEU A 353 20.86 1.42 16.53
N THR A 354 19.72 0.74 16.69
CA THR A 354 19.55 -0.29 17.70
C THR A 354 20.50 -1.46 17.41
N ASP A 355 21.21 -1.91 18.45
CA ASP A 355 21.99 -3.13 18.37
C ASP A 355 21.06 -4.34 18.37
N GLU A 356 21.47 -5.43 17.70
CA GLU A 356 20.65 -6.62 17.63
C GLU A 356 20.38 -7.20 19.03
N PHE A 357 19.16 -7.65 19.26
CA PHE A 357 18.79 -8.30 20.53
C PHE A 357 19.67 -9.51 20.77
N GLU A 358 20.01 -9.76 22.03
CA GLU A 358 20.83 -10.91 22.42
C GLU A 358 20.18 -12.22 21.95
N GLY A 359 21.01 -13.12 21.42
CA GLY A 359 20.56 -14.42 20.95
C GLY A 359 19.88 -14.39 19.57
N THR A 360 19.76 -13.23 18.91
CA THR A 360 19.06 -13.13 17.61
C THR A 360 19.97 -13.27 16.39
N GLY A 361 21.29 -13.32 16.60
CA GLY A 361 22.28 -13.28 15.53
C GLY A 361 22.73 -11.85 15.21
N ARG A 362 23.32 -11.64 14.03
CA ARG A 362 23.80 -10.33 13.58
C ARG A 362 23.14 -9.91 12.27
N MET A 363 22.84 -8.63 12.15
CA MET A 363 22.45 -8.04 10.88
C MET A 363 23.69 -7.83 10.01
N SER A 364 23.54 -7.97 8.69
CA SER A 364 24.63 -7.65 7.77
C SER A 364 24.93 -6.13 7.78
N HIS A 365 26.19 -5.76 7.56
CA HIS A 365 26.58 -4.35 7.44
C HIS A 365 25.83 -3.65 6.30
N GLY A 366 25.59 -4.33 5.17
CA GLY A 366 24.82 -3.80 4.04
C GLY A 366 23.35 -3.53 4.41
N THR A 367 22.70 -4.45 5.12
CA THR A 367 21.33 -4.24 5.61
C THR A 367 21.28 -3.06 6.57
N ARG A 368 22.23 -2.95 7.52
CA ARG A 368 22.28 -1.83 8.47
C ARG A 368 22.50 -0.50 7.74
N LYS A 369 23.39 -0.47 6.75
CA LYS A 369 23.59 0.70 5.88
C LYS A 369 22.29 1.09 5.16
N ASN A 370 21.56 0.13 4.58
CA ASN A 370 20.30 0.42 3.90
C ASN A 370 19.24 1.02 4.84
N LEU A 371 19.19 0.59 6.11
CA LEU A 371 18.30 1.19 7.10
C LEU A 371 18.69 2.62 7.46
N ILE A 372 20.00 2.89 7.56
CA ILE A 372 20.51 4.25 7.78
C ILE A 372 20.17 5.13 6.58
N ASP A 373 20.37 4.62 5.36
CA ASP A 373 20.03 5.33 4.13
C ASP A 373 18.52 5.60 4.04
N GLY A 374 17.67 4.65 4.45
CA GLY A 374 16.23 4.85 4.58
C GLY A 374 15.88 5.97 5.55
N ALA A 375 16.47 5.97 6.75
CA ALA A 375 16.29 7.05 7.73
C ALA A 375 16.70 8.41 7.14
N LEU A 376 17.86 8.48 6.47
CA LEU A 376 18.32 9.72 5.83
C LEU A 376 17.38 10.16 4.70
N GLY A 377 16.85 9.23 3.90
CA GLY A 377 15.86 9.51 2.86
C GLY A 377 14.61 10.18 3.43
N TYR A 378 14.04 9.63 4.49
CA TYR A 378 12.90 10.23 5.19
C TYR A 378 13.23 11.57 5.86
N TYR A 379 14.44 11.74 6.42
CA TYR A 379 14.88 13.01 6.97
C TYR A 379 14.77 14.15 5.95
N TYR A 380 15.19 13.91 4.70
CA TYR A 380 15.12 14.92 3.65
C TYR A 380 13.71 15.14 3.10
N CYS A 381 12.74 14.27 3.42
CA CYS A 381 11.32 14.52 3.16
C CYS A 381 10.67 15.43 4.22
N LEU A 382 11.32 15.65 5.37
CA LEU A 382 10.80 16.51 6.43
C LEU A 382 10.83 17.99 6.02
N SER A 383 9.94 18.78 6.64
CA SER A 383 9.99 20.24 6.53
C SER A 383 11.29 20.81 7.11
N ALA A 384 11.70 22.01 6.69
CA ALA A 384 12.93 22.65 7.19
C ALA A 384 12.96 22.79 8.72
N ALA A 385 11.81 23.05 9.34
CA ALA A 385 11.70 23.12 10.80
C ALA A 385 11.98 21.77 11.46
N LEU A 386 11.38 20.68 10.95
CA LEU A 386 11.61 19.34 11.47
C LEU A 386 13.03 18.83 11.18
N GLN A 387 13.61 19.18 10.04
CA GLN A 387 15.02 18.90 9.75
C GLN A 387 15.94 19.56 10.79
N THR A 388 15.63 20.80 11.18
CA THR A 388 16.37 21.50 12.25
C THR A 388 16.20 20.80 13.60
N THR A 389 14.98 20.42 13.97
CA THR A 389 14.69 19.67 15.21
C THR A 389 15.46 18.34 15.27
N HIS A 390 15.62 17.66 14.14
CA HIS A 390 16.22 16.33 14.07
C HIS A 390 17.67 16.32 13.56
N ASP A 391 18.35 17.46 13.45
CA ASP A 391 19.71 17.52 12.88
C ASP A 391 20.71 16.67 13.66
N ALA A 392 20.65 16.67 15.00
CA ALA A 392 21.50 15.82 15.84
C ALA A 392 21.32 14.31 15.54
N LYS A 393 20.08 13.90 15.22
CA LYS A 393 19.79 12.52 14.81
C LYS A 393 20.39 12.22 13.44
N LYS A 394 20.30 13.15 12.48
CA LYS A 394 20.99 13.04 11.18
C LYS A 394 22.51 12.86 11.36
N GLN A 395 23.15 13.65 12.23
CA GLN A 395 24.60 13.52 12.48
C GLN A 395 24.97 12.17 13.09
N THR A 396 24.12 11.64 13.97
CA THR A 396 24.30 10.31 14.55
C THR A 396 24.20 9.22 13.48
N LEU A 397 23.22 9.33 12.57
CA LEU A 397 23.07 8.42 11.43
C LEU A 397 24.30 8.45 10.53
N LEU A 398 24.79 9.63 10.14
CA LEU A 398 25.99 9.79 9.32
C LEU A 398 27.23 9.18 10.00
N THR A 399 27.39 9.42 11.30
CA THR A 399 28.48 8.83 12.09
C THR A 399 28.41 7.31 12.10
N ARG A 400 27.22 6.73 12.38
CA ARG A 400 27.03 5.27 12.34
C ARG A 400 27.20 4.71 10.94
N ARG A 401 26.80 5.43 9.90
CA ARG A 401 26.96 5.03 8.50
C ARG A 401 28.44 4.85 8.16
N ALA A 402 29.29 5.78 8.59
CA ALA A 402 30.73 5.73 8.36
C ALA A 402 31.39 4.48 8.96
N THR A 403 30.84 3.90 10.04
CA THR A 403 31.39 2.67 10.63
C THR A 403 30.96 1.38 9.93
N VAL A 404 29.93 1.43 9.08
CA VAL A 404 29.44 0.28 8.30
C VAL A 404 29.81 0.37 6.82
N ASP A 405 30.02 1.58 6.29
CA ASP A 405 30.45 1.81 4.92
C ASP A 405 31.89 1.30 4.70
N GLY A 406 32.21 0.80 3.51
CA GLY A 406 33.56 0.26 3.24
C GLY A 406 33.90 -1.08 3.91
N THR A 407 33.06 -1.58 4.82
CA THR A 407 33.34 -2.82 5.55
C THR A 407 33.12 -4.07 4.68
N ARG A 408 33.99 -5.06 4.84
CA ARG A 408 33.94 -6.37 4.15
C ARG A 408 33.90 -6.29 2.61
N GLY A 409 34.61 -5.31 2.03
CA GLY A 409 34.88 -5.27 0.59
C GLY A 409 33.86 -4.52 -0.26
N ASN A 410 32.84 -3.89 0.34
CA ASN A 410 31.93 -3.01 -0.40
C ASN A 410 32.57 -1.63 -0.61
N ALA A 411 32.48 -1.07 -1.82
CA ALA A 411 32.94 0.29 -2.07
C ALA A 411 32.08 1.29 -1.26
N PRO A 412 32.69 2.32 -0.64
CA PRO A 412 31.93 3.39 -0.02
C PRO A 412 30.98 4.04 -1.02
N THR A 413 29.77 4.37 -0.59
CA THR A 413 28.77 5.06 -1.43
C THR A 413 28.35 6.36 -0.75
N PRO A 414 28.05 7.43 -1.52
CA PRO A 414 27.57 8.67 -0.92
C PRO A 414 26.28 8.41 -0.12
N ALA A 415 26.13 9.12 0.99
CA ALA A 415 24.89 9.11 1.75
C ALA A 415 23.78 9.82 0.96
N PRO A 416 22.51 9.45 1.16
CA PRO A 416 21.38 10.20 0.60
C PRO A 416 21.44 11.66 1.00
N THR A 417 21.05 12.54 0.08
CA THR A 417 20.99 14.00 0.27
C THR A 417 19.66 14.61 -0.17
N ALA A 418 18.69 13.76 -0.54
CA ALA A 418 17.39 14.16 -1.04
C ALA A 418 16.31 13.24 -0.49
N CYS A 419 15.06 13.72 -0.53
CA CYS A 419 13.89 12.95 -0.11
C CYS A 419 13.79 11.67 -0.96
N SER A 420 13.68 10.54 -0.28
CA SER A 420 13.40 9.23 -0.87
C SER A 420 12.48 8.49 0.10
N ARG A 421 11.25 8.23 -0.34
CA ARG A 421 10.27 7.41 0.40
C ARG A 421 10.47 5.94 0.11
#